data_AF-A0A832CVB4-F1
#
_entry.id   AF-A0A832CVB4-F1
#
_cell.length_a   1.000
_cell.length_b   1.000
_cell.length_c   1.000
_cell.angle_alpha   90.00
_cell.angle_beta   90.00
_cell.angle_gamma   90.00
#
_symmetry.space_group_name_H-M   'P 1'
#
loop_
_entity.id
_entity.type
_entity.pdbx_description
1 polymer ?
#
loop_
_entity_poly.entity_id
_entity_poly.type
_entity_poly.pdbx_seq_one_letter_code
_entity_poly.pdbx_strand_id
1 'polypeptide(L)' 'MILGKGVGEGAKVESGGLVVIGPIPIIFGTSATVALIAAIIGLVIMILAVILTLLLPRLLGG' A
#
# COMPACT_ATOMS: atom_id res chain seq x y z
N MET A 1 -30.28 -21.54 -13.58
CA MET A 1 -29.39 -20.59 -14.30
C MET A 1 -28.71 -19.71 -13.26
N ILE A 2 -27.43 -19.95 -12.97
CA ILE A 2 -26.63 -19.04 -12.15
C ILE A 2 -26.04 -18.01 -13.10
N LEU A 3 -26.55 -16.78 -13.05
CA LEU A 3 -26.09 -15.69 -13.89
C LEU A 3 -24.73 -15.21 -13.35
N GLY A 4 -23.65 -15.67 -13.98
CA GLY A 4 -22.33 -15.09 -13.79
C GLY A 4 -22.40 -13.61 -14.15
N LYS A 5 -22.16 -12.75 -13.15
CA LYS A 5 -22.14 -11.30 -13.29
C LYS A 5 -20.94 -10.93 -14.17
N GLY A 6 -21.18 -10.86 -15.49
CA GLY A 6 -20.25 -10.29 -16.44
C GLY A 6 -19.87 -8.89 -15.99
N VAL A 7 -18.57 -8.67 -15.80
CA VAL A 7 -17.99 -7.36 -15.57
C VAL A 7 -18.31 -6.52 -16.81
N GLY A 8 -19.32 -5.65 -16.70
CA GLY A 8 -19.87 -4.91 -17.82
C GLY A 8 -18.81 -4.06 -18.54
N GLU A 9 -18.91 -4.03 -19.87
CA GLU A 9 -18.30 -3.03 -20.74
C GLU A 9 -18.54 -1.63 -20.16
N GLY A 10 -17.52 -1.05 -19.53
CA GLY A 10 -17.60 0.30 -18.92
C GLY A 10 -17.13 0.40 -17.47
N ALA A 11 -16.80 -0.71 -16.80
CA ALA A 11 -16.16 -0.64 -15.49
C ALA A 11 -14.75 -0.02 -15.62
N LYS A 12 -14.61 1.24 -15.20
CA LYS A 12 -13.32 1.93 -15.17
C LYS A 12 -12.42 1.21 -14.16
N VAL A 13 -11.47 0.42 -14.67
CA VAL A 13 -10.52 -0.31 -13.83
C VAL A 13 -9.58 0.71 -13.18
N GLU A 14 -9.69 0.85 -11.87
CA GLU A 14 -8.75 1.64 -11.08
C GLU A 14 -7.57 0.74 -10.68
N SER A 15 -6.35 1.19 -10.91
CA SER A 15 -5.13 0.46 -10.62
C SER A 15 -4.13 1.36 -9.89
N GLY A 16 -3.18 0.75 -9.20
CA GLY A 16 -2.17 1.45 -8.43
C GLY A 16 -1.34 0.49 -7.62
N GLY A 17 -0.41 1.04 -6.87
CA GLY A 17 0.54 0.27 -6.09
C GLY A 17 1.45 1.14 -5.24
N LEU A 18 2.33 0.45 -4.53
CA LEU A 18 3.30 1.00 -3.60
C LEU A 18 4.61 0.27 -3.83
N VAL A 19 5.71 1.01 -3.92
CA VAL A 19 7.08 0.47 -3.91
C VAL A 19 7.78 0.98 -2.67
N VAL A 20 8.45 0.09 -1.94
CA VAL A 20 9.16 0.43 -0.70
C VAL A 20 10.66 0.39 -0.99
N ILE A 21 11.34 1.53 -0.91
CA ILE A 21 12.80 1.65 -1.08
C ILE A 21 13.40 2.06 0.27
N GLY A 22 14.05 1.10 0.94
CA GLY A 22 14.37 1.28 2.36
C GLY A 22 13.09 1.52 3.18
N PRO A 23 13.08 2.41 4.18
CA PRO A 23 11.85 2.74 4.90
C PRO A 23 10.95 3.73 4.14
N ILE A 24 11.30 4.18 2.93
CA ILE A 24 10.55 5.23 2.22
C ILE A 24 9.56 4.60 1.23
N PRO A 25 8.24 4.76 1.45
CA PRO A 25 7.21 4.29 0.53
C PRO A 25 7.01 5.27 -0.63
N ILE A 26 6.92 4.75 -1.86
CA ILE A 26 6.57 5.49 -3.08
C ILE A 26 5.23 4.97 -3.59
N ILE A 27 4.22 5.85 -3.66
CA ILE A 27 2.83 5.49 -3.92
C ILE A 27 2.40 5.98 -5.30
N PHE A 28 1.69 5.12 -6.04
CA PHE A 28 1.16 5.43 -7.36
C PHE A 28 -0.28 4.91 -7.48
N GLY A 29 -1.14 5.64 -8.18
CA GLY A 29 -2.51 5.22 -8.42
C GLY A 29 -3.15 6.01 -9.54
N THR A 30 -4.04 5.36 -10.30
CA THR A 30 -4.80 5.97 -11.39
C THR A 30 -6.05 6.71 -10.89
N SER A 31 -6.39 6.56 -9.62
CA SER A 31 -7.47 7.28 -8.94
C SER A 31 -7.02 7.72 -7.55
N ALA A 32 -7.62 8.78 -7.03
CA ALA A 32 -7.36 9.26 -5.67
C ALA A 32 -7.71 8.17 -4.63
N THR A 33 -8.74 7.37 -4.89
CA THR A 33 -9.16 6.25 -4.03
C THR A 33 -8.05 5.21 -3.91
N VAL A 34 -7.52 4.72 -5.04
CA VAL A 34 -6.48 3.68 -5.02
C VAL A 34 -5.15 4.25 -4.49
N ALA A 35 -4.81 5.49 -4.83
CA ALA A 35 -3.64 6.16 -4.28
C ALA A 35 -3.73 6.32 -2.76
N LEU A 36 -4.90 6.66 -2.21
CA LEU A 36 -5.12 6.79 -0.77
C LEU A 36 -4.98 5.44 -0.06
N ILE A 37 -5.57 4.38 -0.62
CA ILE A 37 -5.44 3.01 -0.08
C ILE A 37 -3.97 2.59 -0.05
N ALA A 38 -3.26 2.75 -1.17
CA ALA A 38 -1.84 2.44 -1.27
C ALA A 38 -0.98 3.29 -0.31
N ALA A 39 -1.34 4.56 -0.09
CA ALA A 39 -0.68 5.45 0.85
C ALA A 39 -0.85 5.00 2.31
N ILE A 40 -2.07 4.62 2.71
CA ILE A 40 -2.33 4.10 4.06
C ILE A 40 -1.53 2.82 4.30
N ILE A 41 -1.55 1.89 3.34
CA ILE A 41 -0.77 0.65 3.42
C ILE A 41 0.73 0.96 3.52
N GLY A 42 1.24 1.88 2.70
CA GLY A 42 2.64 2.29 2.70
C GLY A 42 3.08 2.94 4.00
N LEU A 43 2.21 3.77 4.59
CA LEU A 43 2.46 4.40 5.87
C LEU A 43 2.57 3.38 7.01
N VAL A 44 1.67 2.39 7.05
CA VAL A 44 1.71 1.31 8.05
C VAL A 44 3.01 0.52 7.91
N ILE A 45 3.39 0.14 6.69
CA ILE A 45 4.63 -0.59 6.43
C ILE A 45 5.85 0.24 6.83
N MET A 46 5.87 1.54 6.50
CA MET A 46 6.95 2.45 6.88
C MET A 46 7.12 2.52 8.40
N ILE A 47 6.03 2.69 9.15
CA ILE A 47 6.07 2.76 10.62
C ILE A 47 6.65 1.47 11.19
N LEU A 48 6.17 0.31 10.71
CA LEU A 48 6.70 -0.99 11.12
C LEU A 48 8.19 -1.12 10.79
N ALA A 49 8.61 -0.74 9.58
CA ALA A 49 10.00 -0.78 9.17
C ALA A 49 10.87 0.10 10.07
N VAL A 50 10.46 1.33 10.37
CA VAL A 50 11.19 2.25 11.26
C VAL A 50 11.28 1.68 12.68
N ILE A 51 10.19 1.11 13.22
CA ILE A 51 10.22 0.50 14.55
C ILE A 51 11.22 -0.66 14.59
N LEU A 52 11.12 -1.59 13.64
CA LEU A 52 11.92 -2.80 13.65
C LEU A 52 13.41 -2.55 13.32
N THR A 53 13.70 -1.62 12.43
CA THR A 53 15.08 -1.39 11.95
C THR A 53 15.83 -0.34 12.78
N LEU A 54 15.13 0.66 13.32
CA LEU A 54 15.73 1.87 13.87
C LEU A 54 15.51 2.01 15.38
N LEU A 55 14.31 1.68 15.87
CA LEU A 55 13.95 1.86 17.28
C LEU A 55 14.25 0.61 18.12
N LEU A 56 13.87 -0.58 17.63
CA LEU A 56 14.02 -1.83 18.37
C LEU A 56 15.49 -2.19 18.67
N PRO A 57 16.45 -2.09 17.72
CA PRO A 57 17.85 -2.38 18.00
C PRO A 57 18.48 -1.38 18.97
N ARG A 58 18.00 -0.12 18.99
CA ARG A 58 18.50 0.91 19.93
C ARG A 58 17.98 0.72 21.35
N LEU A 59 16.81 0.11 21.51
CA LEU A 59 16.25 -0.18 22.82
C LEU A 59 16.83 -1.47 23.43
N LEU A 60 17.16 -2.46 22.59
CA LEU A 60 17.69 -3.76 23.01
C LEU A 60 19.22 -3.84 23.03
N GLY A 61 19.91 -3.00 22.26
CA GLY A 61 21.37 -2.97 22.16
C GLY A 61 22.06 -1.95 23.08
N GLY A 62 21.32 -1.35 24.01
CA GLY A 62 21.83 -0.48 25.07
C GLY A 62 22.04 -1.22 26.39
#